data_AF-W1XA62-F1
#
_entry.id   AF-W1XA62-F1
#
_cell.length_a   1.000
_cell.length_b   1.000
_cell.length_c   1.000
_cell.angle_alpha   90.00
_cell.angle_beta   90.00
_cell.angle_gamma   90.00
#
_symmetry.space_group_name_H-M   'P 1'
#
loop_
_entity.id
_entity.type
_entity.pdbx_description
1 polymer ?
#
loop_
_entity_poly.entity_id
_entity_poly.type
_entity_poly.pdbx_seq_one_letter_code
_entity_poly.pdbx_strand_id
1 'polypeptide(L)'
;RANNAKRGLLISATGTGKTYAAAFAMREMKPKRILFLVHREQIAKQAIASFERIYNDPSITFGLVSGNAKYYNATHVFSTMQMMGRNDVMKQYDPKEFDCIIIDEVHRAGSDSYQRII
;
A
#
# COMPACT_ATOMS: atom_id res chain seq x y z
N ARG A 1 17.20 -3.78 13.70
CA ARG A 1 16.67 -4.85 12.82
C ARG A 1 17.29 -6.17 13.29
N ALA A 2 16.51 -7.13 13.79
CA ALA A 2 17.08 -8.32 14.45
C ALA A 2 17.33 -9.54 13.53
N ASN A 3 16.70 -9.69 12.35
CA ASN A 3 16.73 -10.99 11.63
C ASN A 3 16.76 -10.95 10.08
N ASN A 4 17.20 -9.87 9.44
CA ASN A 4 17.27 -9.78 7.96
C ASN A 4 15.96 -10.20 7.22
N ALA A 5 14.81 -10.13 7.90
CA ALA A 5 13.54 -10.63 7.43
C ALA A 5 12.97 -9.68 6.35
N LYS A 6 12.64 -10.24 5.19
CA LYS A 6 12.11 -9.51 4.03
C LYS A 6 10.57 -9.42 4.02
N ARG A 7 9.90 -10.11 4.94
CA ARG A 7 8.43 -10.17 5.05
C ARG A 7 8.04 -10.07 6.52
N GLY A 8 6.99 -9.29 6.79
CA GLY A 8 6.39 -9.14 8.11
C GLY A 8 4.87 -9.18 8.00
N LEU A 9 4.22 -9.75 9.00
CA LEU A 9 2.75 -9.81 9.09
C LEU A 9 2.30 -9.09 10.35
N LEU A 10 1.50 -8.05 10.20
CA LEU A 10 0.86 -7.35 11.31
C LEU A 10 -0.59 -7.81 11.43
N ILE A 11 -0.91 -8.50 12.52
CA ILE A 11 -2.29 -8.89 12.85
C ILE A 11 -2.78 -7.97 13.97
N SER A 12 -3.89 -7.27 13.75
CA SER A 12 -4.55 -6.45 14.77
C SER A 12 -6.06 -6.39 14.50
N ALA A 13 -6.86 -6.04 15.50
CA ALA A 13 -8.31 -5.91 15.38
C ALA A 13 -8.70 -4.76 14.43
N THR A 14 -9.92 -4.79 13.88
CA THR A 14 -10.45 -3.67 13.09
C THR A 14 -10.68 -2.45 13.99
N GLY A 15 -10.27 -1.25 13.55
CA GLY A 15 -10.47 -0.01 14.31
C GLY A 15 -9.36 0.35 15.31
N THR A 16 -8.27 -0.44 15.41
CA THR A 16 -7.17 -0.23 16.37
C THR A 16 -5.93 0.45 15.77
N GLY A 17 -6.07 1.16 14.66
CA GLY A 17 -4.98 1.98 14.10
C GLY A 17 -3.93 1.22 13.29
N LYS A 18 -4.27 0.06 12.68
CA LYS A 18 -3.37 -0.66 11.73
C LYS A 18 -2.75 0.26 10.68
N THR A 19 -3.57 1.14 10.11
CA THR A 19 -3.13 2.13 9.11
C THR A 19 -2.12 3.11 9.67
N TYR A 20 -2.34 3.62 10.89
CA TYR A 20 -1.38 4.50 11.57
C TYR A 20 -0.09 3.74 11.89
N ALA A 21 -0.18 2.50 12.38
CA ALA A 21 0.99 1.66 12.64
C ALA A 21 1.80 1.42 11.35
N ALA A 22 1.14 1.14 10.23
CA ALA A 22 1.79 0.98 8.93
C ALA A 22 2.47 2.30 8.47
N ALA A 23 1.78 3.43 8.60
CA ALA A 23 2.34 4.74 8.26
C ALA A 23 3.56 5.11 9.12
N PHE A 24 3.49 4.90 10.44
CA PHE A 24 4.66 5.09 11.32
C PHE A 24 5.81 4.15 10.93
N ALA A 25 5.52 2.87 10.67
CA ALA A 25 6.56 1.92 10.26
C ALA A 25 7.23 2.35 8.94
N MET A 26 6.47 2.81 7.94
CA MET A 26 7.04 3.31 6.69
C MET A 26 7.85 4.59 6.91
N ARG A 27 7.39 5.51 7.77
CA ARG A 27 8.14 6.73 8.10
C ARG A 27 9.50 6.42 8.70
N GLU A 28 9.58 5.44 9.61
CA GLU A 28 10.86 5.03 10.23
C GLU A 28 11.75 4.26 9.25
N MET A 29 11.17 3.44 8.37
CA MET A 29 11.94 2.66 7.39
C MET A 29 12.41 3.47 6.17
N LYS A 30 11.76 4.59 5.88
CA LYS A 30 12.04 5.50 4.75
C LYS A 30 12.21 4.78 3.40
N PRO A 31 11.27 3.89 2.99
CA PRO A 31 11.27 3.36 1.63
C PRO A 31 11.13 4.49 0.62
N LYS A 32 11.79 4.39 -0.54
CA LYS A 32 11.66 5.39 -1.62
C LYS A 32 10.28 5.33 -2.26
N ARG A 33 9.72 4.13 -2.37
CA ARG A 33 8.38 3.92 -2.92
C ARG A 33 7.63 2.81 -2.20
N ILE A 34 6.35 3.04 -1.94
CA ILE A 34 5.47 2.03 -1.33
C ILE A 34 4.24 1.76 -2.18
N LEU A 35 3.72 0.55 -2.03
CA LEU A 35 2.41 0.15 -2.51
C LEU A 35 1.53 -0.30 -1.33
N PHE A 36 0.42 0.40 -1.11
CA PHE A 36 -0.58 0.06 -0.10
C PHE A 36 -1.84 -0.50 -0.76
N LEU A 37 -2.15 -1.76 -0.50
CA LEU A 37 -3.24 -2.51 -1.10
C LEU A 37 -4.40 -2.72 -0.13
N VAL A 38 -5.61 -2.43 -0.59
CA VAL A 38 -6.86 -2.57 0.18
C VAL A 38 -7.98 -3.18 -0.67
N HIS A 39 -9.08 -3.57 -0.06
CA HIS A 39 -10.24 -4.10 -0.81
C HIS A 39 -11.19 -3.03 -1.35
N ARG A 40 -11.25 -1.85 -0.73
CA ARG A 40 -12.22 -0.79 -1.08
C ARG A 40 -11.53 0.56 -1.21
N GLU A 41 -11.96 1.34 -2.20
CA GLU A 41 -11.43 2.68 -2.45
C GLU A 41 -11.60 3.61 -1.24
N GLN A 42 -12.72 3.51 -0.51
CA GLN A 42 -12.94 4.29 0.71
C GLN A 42 -11.84 4.04 1.76
N ILE A 43 -11.36 2.80 1.89
CA ILE A 43 -10.28 2.45 2.81
C ILE A 43 -8.96 3.02 2.29
N ALA A 44 -8.70 2.98 0.98
CA ALA A 44 -7.52 3.60 0.37
C ALA A 44 -7.47 5.11 0.67
N LYS A 45 -8.59 5.82 0.49
CA LYS A 45 -8.72 7.25 0.80
C LYS A 45 -8.49 7.55 2.28
N GLN A 46 -9.04 6.74 3.19
CA GLN A 46 -8.77 6.87 4.62
C GLN A 46 -7.31 6.60 4.97
N ALA A 47 -6.66 5.67 4.26
CA ALA A 47 -5.26 5.37 4.43
C ALA A 47 -4.36 6.52 3.95
N ILE A 48 -4.62 7.10 2.78
CA ILE A 48 -3.96 8.32 2.30
C ILE A 48 -4.04 9.42 3.37
N ALA A 49 -5.24 9.74 3.85
CA ALA A 49 -5.42 10.77 4.88
C ALA A 49 -4.69 10.47 6.21
N SER A 50 -4.46 9.18 6.52
CA SER A 50 -3.69 8.79 7.71
C SER A 50 -2.20 8.97 7.48
N PHE A 51 -1.71 8.62 6.29
CA PHE A 51 -0.31 8.82 5.90
C PHE A 51 0.02 10.31 5.79
N GLU A 52 -0.81 11.11 5.13
CA GLU A 52 -0.64 12.57 5.02
C GLU A 52 -0.48 13.26 6.39
N ARG A 53 -1.17 12.80 7.43
CA ARG A 53 -1.03 13.34 8.79
C ARG A 53 0.29 13.01 9.47
N ILE A 54 0.95 11.93 9.05
CA ILE A 54 2.18 11.42 9.66
C ILE A 54 3.42 11.92 8.92
N TYR A 55 3.31 12.12 7.61
CA TYR A 55 4.39 12.56 6.75
C TYR A 55 4.47 14.08 6.67
N ASN A 56 5.63 14.62 7.01
CA ASN A 56 5.94 16.05 6.90
C ASN A 56 7.03 16.33 5.84
N ASP A 57 7.13 15.47 4.83
CA ASP A 57 8.15 15.53 3.78
C ASP A 57 7.50 15.90 2.44
N PRO A 58 7.82 17.08 1.86
CA PRO A 58 7.27 17.52 0.57
C PRO A 58 7.65 16.64 -0.62
N SER A 59 8.71 15.83 -0.51
CA SER A 59 9.10 14.88 -1.56
C SER A 59 8.17 13.67 -1.64
N ILE A 60 7.33 13.47 -0.61
CA ILE A 60 6.39 12.36 -0.55
C ILE A 60 5.06 12.77 -1.19
N THR A 61 4.65 12.01 -2.20
CA THR A 61 3.42 12.21 -2.96
C THR A 61 2.53 11.00 -2.82
N PHE A 62 1.22 11.24 -2.75
CA PHE A 62 0.20 10.21 -2.54
C PHE A 62 -0.62 10.02 -3.81
N GLY A 63 -0.67 8.79 -4.33
CA GLY A 63 -1.40 8.45 -5.55
C GLY A 63 -2.49 7.42 -5.27
N LEU A 64 -3.72 7.66 -5.76
CA LEU A 64 -4.81 6.70 -5.69
C LEU A 64 -5.00 6.00 -7.05
N VAL A 65 -5.00 4.67 -7.04
CA VAL A 65 -5.28 3.82 -8.20
C VAL A 65 -6.46 2.89 -7.88
N SER A 66 -7.63 3.28 -8.37
CA SER A 66 -8.90 2.56 -8.21
C SER A 66 -9.66 2.53 -9.54
N GLY A 67 -10.90 2.02 -9.52
CA GLY A 67 -11.78 2.13 -10.69
C GLY A 67 -12.11 3.57 -11.09
N ASN A 68 -12.02 4.52 -10.14
CA ASN A 68 -12.44 5.93 -10.33
C ASN A 68 -11.27 6.91 -10.41
N ALA A 69 -10.06 6.51 -10.00
CA ALA A 69 -8.88 7.37 -9.96
C ALA A 69 -7.64 6.61 -10.43
N LYS A 70 -6.77 7.25 -11.21
CA LYS A 70 -5.61 6.60 -11.84
C LYS A 70 -4.36 7.46 -11.72
N TYR A 71 -3.91 7.69 -10.49
CA TYR A 71 -2.70 8.46 -10.20
C TYR A 71 -1.51 7.52 -9.99
N TYR A 72 -0.84 7.16 -11.09
CA TYR A 72 0.25 6.17 -11.07
C TYR A 72 1.59 6.74 -10.60
N ASN A 73 1.84 8.03 -10.85
CA ASN A 73 3.12 8.67 -10.56
C ASN A 73 3.13 9.31 -9.16
N ALA A 74 3.38 8.48 -8.15
CA ALA A 74 3.50 8.91 -6.76
C ALA A 74 4.56 8.06 -6.04
N THR A 75 5.19 8.61 -5.00
CA THR A 75 6.10 7.83 -4.16
C THR A 75 5.32 6.84 -3.29
N HIS A 76 4.12 7.21 -2.84
CA HIS A 76 3.25 6.35 -2.04
C HIS A 76 1.97 6.06 -2.81
N VAL A 77 1.88 4.86 -3.38
CA VAL A 77 0.75 4.43 -4.19
C VAL A 77 -0.25 3.66 -3.32
N PHE A 78 -1.51 4.05 -3.36
CA PHE A 78 -2.62 3.36 -2.71
C PHE A 78 -3.54 2.79 -3.78
N SER A 79 -3.80 1.49 -3.73
CA SER A 79 -4.62 0.84 -4.74
C SER A 79 -5.58 -0.17 -4.16
N THR A 80 -6.68 -0.40 -4.87
CA THR A 80 -7.52 -1.56 -4.57
C THR A 80 -6.89 -2.82 -5.17
N MET A 81 -7.02 -3.96 -4.47
CA MET A 81 -6.58 -5.28 -4.96
C MET A 81 -7.13 -5.58 -6.35
N GLN A 82 -8.41 -5.25 -6.57
CA GLN A 82 -9.07 -5.45 -7.86
C GLN A 82 -8.43 -4.63 -8.98
N MET A 83 -8.06 -3.37 -8.71
CA MET A 83 -7.47 -2.51 -9.72
C MET A 83 -6.01 -2.89 -10.00
N MET A 84 -5.22 -3.10 -8.94
CA MET A 84 -3.82 -3.51 -9.09
C MET A 84 -3.66 -4.87 -9.78
N GLY A 85 -4.60 -5.81 -9.59
CA GLY A 85 -4.56 -7.12 -10.23
C GLY A 85 -4.87 -7.12 -11.74
N ARG A 86 -5.16 -5.97 -12.35
CA ARG A 86 -5.39 -5.89 -13.80
C ARG A 86 -4.09 -5.73 -14.57
N ASN A 87 -3.96 -6.47 -15.68
CA ASN A 87 -2.75 -6.46 -16.51
C ASN A 87 -2.37 -5.07 -17.05
N ASP A 88 -3.36 -4.22 -17.38
CA ASP A 88 -3.12 -2.86 -17.87
C ASP A 88 -2.51 -1.95 -16.80
N VAL A 89 -2.87 -2.18 -15.53
CA VAL A 89 -2.37 -1.43 -14.37
C VAL A 89 -1.01 -1.94 -13.92
N MET A 90 -0.82 -3.26 -13.84
CA MET A 90 0.48 -3.84 -13.50
C MET A 90 1.59 -3.38 -14.46
N LYS A 91 1.27 -3.25 -15.76
CA LYS A 91 2.21 -2.75 -16.78
C LYS A 91 2.62 -1.27 -16.58
N GLN A 92 1.93 -0.51 -15.73
CA GLN A 92 2.32 0.86 -15.40
C GLN A 92 3.46 0.92 -14.36
N TYR A 93 3.81 -0.20 -13.75
CA TYR A 93 4.80 -0.28 -12.69
C TYR A 93 5.87 -1.32 -13.02
N ASP A 94 7.14 -1.01 -12.73
CA ASP A 94 8.15 -2.05 -12.65
C ASP A 94 8.03 -2.73 -11.26
N PRO A 95 7.90 -4.07 -11.19
CA PRO A 95 7.85 -4.80 -9.91
C PRO A 95 8.99 -4.46 -8.93
N LYS A 96 10.12 -3.96 -9.42
CA LYS A 96 11.29 -3.56 -8.61
C LYS A 96 11.21 -2.13 -8.10
N GLU A 97 10.23 -1.34 -8.49
CA GLU A 97 10.09 0.04 -8.04
C GLU A 97 9.59 0.16 -6.61
N PHE A 98 8.88 -0.84 -6.09
CA PHE A 98 8.33 -0.81 -4.74
C PHE A 98 9.27 -1.44 -3.72
N ASP A 99 9.81 -0.62 -2.82
CA ASP A 99 10.64 -1.10 -1.71
C ASP A 99 9.81 -1.80 -0.62
N CYS A 100 8.52 -1.46 -0.53
CA CYS A 100 7.59 -2.06 0.42
C CYS A 100 6.19 -2.20 -0.16
N ILE A 101 5.58 -3.38 0.05
CA ILE A 101 4.17 -3.64 -0.26
C ILE A 101 3.45 -3.93 1.05
N ILE A 102 2.42 -3.14 1.34
CA ILE A 102 1.53 -3.29 2.48
C ILE A 102 0.20 -3.81 1.97
N ILE A 103 -0.31 -4.88 2.57
CA ILE A 103 -1.59 -5.47 2.18
C ILE A 103 -2.48 -5.50 3.40
N ASP A 104 -3.59 -4.75 3.34
CA ASP A 104 -4.59 -4.76 4.40
C ASP A 104 -5.58 -5.91 4.21
N GLU A 105 -5.99 -6.53 5.32
CA GLU A 105 -6.97 -7.64 5.33
C GLU A 105 -6.56 -8.85 4.45
N VAL A 106 -5.32 -9.32 4.61
CA VAL A 106 -4.73 -10.46 3.85
C VAL A 106 -5.55 -11.75 3.92
N HIS A 107 -6.38 -11.94 4.95
CA HIS A 107 -7.22 -13.13 5.09
C HIS A 107 -8.34 -13.21 4.05
N ARG A 108 -8.67 -12.10 3.37
CA ARG A 108 -9.59 -12.08 2.22
C ARG A 108 -8.87 -12.20 0.88
N ALA A 109 -7.54 -12.29 0.90
CA ALA A 109 -6.69 -12.25 -0.29
C ALA A 109 -6.41 -13.65 -0.88
N GLY A 110 -7.20 -14.67 -0.56
CA GLY A 110 -7.11 -16.00 -1.17
C GLY A 110 -7.56 -16.08 -2.63
N SER A 111 -7.69 -14.96 -3.35
CA SER A 111 -8.13 -14.92 -4.74
C SER A 111 -6.96 -14.86 -5.73
N ASP A 112 -7.17 -15.30 -6.97
CA ASP A 112 -6.17 -15.28 -8.05
C ASP A 112 -5.47 -13.92 -8.21
N SER A 113 -6.16 -12.82 -7.91
CA SER A 113 -5.60 -11.47 -7.97
C SER A 113 -4.45 -11.27 -7.00
N TYR A 114 -4.43 -11.93 -5.83
CA TYR A 114 -3.32 -11.83 -4.88
C TYR A 114 -2.07 -12.53 -5.38
N GLN A 115 -2.22 -13.73 -5.96
CA GLN A 115 -1.12 -14.49 -6.56
C GLN A 115 -0.49 -13.77 -7.76
N ARG A 116 -1.24 -12.89 -8.43
CA ARG A 116 -0.71 -12.09 -9.54
C ARG A 116 0.10 -10.89 -9.10
N ILE A 117 -0.14 -10.37 -7.90
CA ILE A 117 0.48 -9.12 -7.41
C ILE A 117 1.80 -9.38 -6.67
N ILE A 118 1.97 -10.56 -6.08
CA ILE A 118 3.13 -10.94 -5.22
C ILE A 118 4.03 -11.94 -5.93
#